data_AF-A0A961SWC9-F1
#
_entry.id   AF-A0A961SWC9-F1
#
_cell.length_a   1.000
_cell.length_b   1.000
_cell.length_c   1.000
_cell.angle_alpha   90.00
_cell.angle_beta   90.00
_cell.angle_gamma   90.00
#
_symmetry.space_group_name_H-M   'P 1'
#
loop_
_entity.id
_entity.type
_entity.pdbx_description
1 polymer ?
#
loop_
_entity_poly.entity_id
_entity_poly.type
_entity_poly.pdbx_seq_one_letter_code
_entity_poly.pdbx_strand_id
1 'polypeptide(L)' 'GKYLEFSIEGPEYYPWQQELFVRSPYDIVDGMASVSDEPGWGVEINPEWLAKSTYQVSERN' A
#
# COMPACT_ATOMS: atom_id res chain seq x y z
N GLY A 1 -15.77 -7.36 -12.28
CA GLY A 1 -17.06 -7.12 -11.58
C GLY A 1 -17.27 -5.62 -11.42
N LYS A 2 -18.36 -5.20 -10.77
CA LYS A 2 -18.66 -3.78 -10.49
C LYS A 2 -17.99 -3.23 -9.21
N TYR A 3 -17.35 -4.10 -8.43
CA TYR A 3 -16.77 -3.78 -7.12
C TYR A 3 -15.32 -4.23 -7.07
N LEU A 4 -14.56 -3.59 -6.19
CA LEU A 4 -13.20 -3.98 -5.83
C LEU A 4 -13.27 -5.08 -4.77
N GLU A 5 -12.51 -6.16 -4.96
CA GLU A 5 -12.28 -7.13 -3.90
C GLU A 5 -11.37 -6.50 -2.83
N PHE A 6 -11.77 -6.61 -1.57
CA PHE A 6 -11.06 -6.00 -0.45
C PHE A 6 -10.92 -7.04 0.66
N SER A 7 -9.68 -7.42 0.98
CA SER A 7 -9.41 -8.32 2.10
C SER A 7 -9.73 -7.63 3.42
N ILE A 8 -10.33 -8.36 4.35
CA ILE A 8 -10.66 -7.89 5.70
C ILE A 8 -9.79 -8.54 6.78
N GLU A 9 -8.80 -9.34 6.37
CA GLU A 9 -7.96 -10.10 7.28
C GLU A 9 -6.94 -9.21 7.99
N GLY A 10 -6.77 -9.45 9.29
CA GLY A 10 -5.89 -8.67 10.15
C GLY A 10 -4.41 -9.08 10.10
N PRO A 11 -3.56 -8.45 10.94
CA PRO A 11 -2.13 -8.76 11.03
C PRO A 11 -1.84 -10.18 11.51
N GLU A 12 -2.78 -10.85 12.17
CA GLU A 12 -2.69 -12.26 12.54
C GLU A 12 -2.60 -13.19 11.33
N TYR A 13 -3.17 -12.77 10.20
CA TYR A 13 -3.14 -13.52 8.94
C TYR A 13 -2.12 -12.93 7.96
N TYR A 14 -2.09 -11.60 7.82
CA TYR A 14 -1.13 -10.89 6.97
C TYR A 14 -0.25 -9.95 7.78
N PRO A 15 0.71 -10.46 8.57
CA PRO A 15 1.57 -9.63 9.40
C PRO A 15 2.47 -8.70 8.58
N TRP A 16 2.87 -9.14 7.38
CA TRP A 16 3.79 -8.41 6.51
C TRP A 16 3.18 -7.19 5.82
N GLN A 17 1.85 -7.01 5.85
CA GLN A 17 1.17 -5.88 5.20
C GLN A 17 1.17 -4.60 6.06
N GLN A 18 1.59 -4.72 7.33
CA GLN A 18 1.59 -3.61 8.26
C GLN A 18 2.68 -2.60 7.89
N GLU A 19 2.35 -1.31 8.03
CA GLU A 19 3.30 -0.20 7.92
C GLU A 19 4.03 -0.11 6.57
N LEU A 20 3.45 -0.66 5.49
CA LEU A 20 4.04 -0.56 4.13
C LEU A 20 4.07 0.87 3.59
N PHE A 21 3.08 1.68 3.95
CA PHE A 21 2.91 3.06 3.46
C PHE A 21 2.97 4.05 4.62
N VAL A 22 3.37 5.28 4.34
CA VAL A 22 3.34 6.39 5.33
C VAL A 22 1.91 6.64 5.83
N ARG A 23 0.92 6.50 4.95
CA ARG A 23 -0.51 6.54 5.26
C ARG A 23 -1.23 5.43 4.48
N SER A 24 -2.25 4.83 5.10
CA SER A 24 -3.09 3.83 4.42
C SER A 24 -3.86 4.46 3.26
N PRO A 25 -3.77 3.92 2.03
CA PRO A 25 -4.66 4.31 0.93
C PRO A 25 -5.99 3.55 0.93
N TYR A 26 -6.23 2.73 1.96
CA TYR A 26 -7.29 1.73 2.00
C TYR A 26 -8.43 2.06 2.96
N ASP A 27 -8.57 3.33 3.33
CA ASP A 27 -9.70 3.76 4.15
C ASP A 27 -11.02 3.52 3.40
N ILE A 28 -11.93 2.80 4.04
CA ILE A 28 -13.26 2.50 3.50
C ILE A 28 -14.30 3.35 4.23
N VAL A 29 -15.04 4.14 3.46
CA VAL A 29 -16.18 4.93 3.96
C VAL A 29 -17.42 4.48 3.21
N ASP A 30 -18.48 4.13 3.95
CA ASP A 30 -19.76 3.64 3.39
C ASP A 30 -19.61 2.51 2.37
N GLY A 31 -18.65 1.61 2.60
CA GLY A 31 -18.36 0.46 1.73
C GLY A 31 -17.61 0.79 0.45
N MET A 32 -17.04 2.00 0.33
CA MET A 32 -16.30 2.46 -0.84
C MET A 32 -14.84 2.79 -0.49
N ALA A 33 -13.91 2.27 -1.28
CA ALA A 33 -12.54 2.77 -1.35
C ALA A 33 -12.51 4.01 -2.26
N SER A 34 -11.59 4.93 -1.99
CA SER A 34 -11.45 6.17 -2.77
C SER A 34 -10.09 6.23 -3.47
N VAL A 35 -10.09 6.62 -4.74
CA VAL A 35 -8.87 7.01 -5.46
C VAL A 35 -8.75 8.53 -5.36
N SER A 36 -7.66 9.02 -4.76
CA SER A 36 -7.42 10.45 -4.62
C SER A 36 -6.98 11.09 -5.94
N ASP A 37 -6.89 12.42 -5.95
CA ASP A 37 -6.37 13.23 -7.06
C ASP A 37 -4.84 13.41 -7.03
N GLU A 38 -4.15 12.74 -6.10
CA GLU A 38 -2.71 12.84 -5.99
C GLU A 38 -1.98 12.21 -7.18
N PRO A 39 -0.83 12.76 -7.60
CA PRO A 39 -0.11 12.26 -8.77
C PRO A 39 0.33 10.80 -8.65
N GLY A 40 0.33 10.10 -9.78
CA GLY A 40 0.78 8.71 -9.85
C GLY A 40 -0.17 7.77 -9.10
N TRP A 41 0.37 6.96 -8.20
CA TRP A 41 -0.43 6.06 -7.36
C TRP A 41 -0.99 6.74 -6.10
N GLY A 42 -0.61 7.99 -5.80
CA GLY A 42 -1.09 8.71 -4.60
C GLY A 42 -0.65 8.10 -3.26
N VAL A 43 0.44 7.33 -3.26
CA VAL A 43 1.01 6.67 -2.08
C VAL A 43 2.50 6.90 -1.95
N GLU A 44 2.98 6.87 -0.71
CA GLU A 44 4.39 6.91 -0.36
C GLU A 44 4.72 5.67 0.47
N ILE A 45 5.76 4.93 0.06
CA ILE A 45 6.24 3.76 0.81
C ILE A 45 6.90 4.26 2.09
N ASN A 46 6.59 3.60 3.22
CA ASN A 46 7.19 3.93 4.50
C ASN A 46 8.73 3.80 4.45
N PRO A 47 9.49 4.87 4.75
CA PRO A 47 10.95 4.84 4.76
C PRO A 47 11.53 3.79 5.72
N GLU A 48 10.89 3.52 6.86
CA GLU A 48 11.35 2.50 7.80
C GLU A 48 11.21 1.08 7.26
N TRP A 49 10.17 0.86 6.44
CA TRP A 49 10.00 -0.41 5.75
C TRP A 49 11.06 -0.58 4.65
N LEU A 50 11.28 0.47 3.84
CA LEU A 50 12.31 0.46 2.79
C LEU A 50 13.72 0.27 3.35
N ALA A 51 14.04 0.87 4.51
CA ALA A 51 15.34 0.72 5.16
C ALA A 51 15.68 -0.73 5.53
N LYS A 52 14.66 -1.60 5.65
CA LYS A 52 14.79 -3.04 5.95
C LYS A 52 14.74 -3.92 4.70
N SER A 53 14.53 -3.32 3.53
CA SER A 53 14.38 -4.06 2.26
C SER A 53 15.72 -4.47 1.66
N THR A 54 15.69 -5.51 0.82
CA THR A 54 16.83 -5.89 -0.01
C THR A 54 16.90 -4.99 -1.23
N TYR A 55 17.89 -4.09 -1.26
CA TYR A 55 18.11 -3.18 -2.38
C TYR A 55 18.83 -3.87 -3.55
N GLN A 56 18.33 -3.67 -4.76
CA GLN A 56 18.98 -4.07 -6.00
C GLN A 56 18.68 -3.06 -7.11
N VAL A 57 19.68 -2.73 -7.92
CA VAL A 57 19.55 -1.79 -9.04
C VAL A 57 20.20 -2.37 -10.30
N SER A 58 19.58 -2.13 -11.45
CA SER A 58 20.10 -2.44 -12.77
C SER A 58 20.09 -1.16 -13.60
N GLU A 59 21.24 -0.76 -14.13
CA GLU A 59 21.40 0.48 -14.89
C GLU A 59 21.79 0.18 -16.34
N ARG A 60 21.29 1.00 -17.25
CA ARG A 60 21.67 0.95 -18.66
C ARG A 60 22.78 1.97 -18.89
N ASN A 61 23.95 1.50 -19.31
CA ASN A 61 25.06 2.34 -19.79
C ASN A 61 24.68 3.08 -21.08
#